data_AF-A0A2N2VTF8-F1
#
_entry.id   AF-A0A2N2VTF8-F1
#
_cell.length_a   1.000
_cell.length_b   1.000
_cell.length_c   1.000
_cell.angle_alpha   90.00
_cell.angle_beta   90.00
_cell.angle_gamma   90.00
#
_symmetry.space_group_name_H-M   'P 1'
#
loop_
_entity.id
_entity.type
_entity.pdbx_description
1 polymer ?
#
loop_
_entity_poly.entity_id
_entity_poly.type
_entity_poly.pdbx_seq_one_letter_code
_entity_poly.pdbx_strand_id
1 'polypeptide(L)'
;FRVLLEINQSWDWNNYWTNNKYPDDNEYKTSSQPAVVYAVEIDPAKTGVAYKLMPIGRSHHAGSDGKLYNDLETLTTALKIASDIQVTLVPGK
;
A
#
# COMPACT_ATOMS: atom_id res chain seq x y z
N PHE A 1 -12.99 -10.18 10.31
CA PHE A 1 -12.72 -10.16 8.86
C PHE A 1 -11.54 -9.24 8.62
N ARG A 2 -10.87 -9.36 7.47
CA ARG A 2 -9.71 -8.54 7.16
C ARG A 2 -10.08 -7.41 6.22
N VAL A 3 -9.60 -6.20 6.51
CA VAL A 3 -9.67 -5.05 5.61
C VAL A 3 -8.29 -4.84 5.02
N LEU A 4 -8.23 -4.65 3.70
CA LEU A 4 -7.02 -4.28 2.98
C LEU A 4 -7.22 -2.92 2.33
N LEU A 5 -6.15 -2.12 2.29
CA LEU A 5 -6.08 -0.86 1.56
C LEU A 5 -4.79 -0.85 0.75
N GLU A 6 -4.89 -0.62 -0.55
CA GLU A 6 -3.74 -0.33 -1.41
C GLU A 6 -3.74 1.15 -1.75
N ILE A 7 -2.59 1.82 -1.57
CA ILE A 7 -2.44 3.25 -1.88
C ILE A 7 -1.17 3.47 -2.69
N ASN A 8 -1.29 4.32 -3.71
CA ASN A 8 -0.23 4.63 -4.66
C ASN A 8 -0.14 6.15 -4.88
N GLN A 9 1.06 6.63 -5.16
CA GLN A 9 1.33 7.96 -5.71
C GLN A 9 2.09 7.79 -7.02
N SER A 10 1.53 8.29 -8.12
CA SER A 10 2.18 8.26 -9.43
C SER A 10 3.51 9.03 -9.43
N TRP A 11 4.44 8.58 -10.28
CA TRP A 11 5.75 9.22 -10.50
C TRP A 11 6.59 9.39 -9.21
N ASP A 12 6.54 8.41 -8.31
CA ASP A 12 7.25 8.46 -7.02
C ASP A 12 8.58 7.69 -7.04
N TRP A 13 9.63 8.28 -7.61
CA TRP A 13 10.96 7.65 -7.67
C TRP A 13 11.77 7.81 -6.39
N ASN A 14 12.70 6.88 -6.16
CA ASN A 14 13.75 7.02 -5.14
C ASN A 14 15.07 6.39 -5.60
N ASN A 15 16.06 6.32 -4.70
CA ASN A 15 17.39 5.78 -5.02
C ASN A 15 17.38 4.28 -5.37
N TYR A 16 16.37 3.54 -4.95
CA TYR A 16 16.19 2.13 -5.31
C TYR A 16 15.27 1.97 -6.53
N TRP A 17 14.12 2.64 -6.56
CA TRP A 17 13.12 2.67 -7.63
C TRP A 17 13.40 3.84 -8.57
N THR A 18 14.46 3.71 -9.36
CA THR A 18 14.90 4.74 -10.31
C THR A 18 14.02 4.75 -11.57
N ASN A 19 13.99 5.86 -12.29
CA ASN A 19 13.23 6.01 -13.53
C ASN A 19 13.62 5.02 -14.65
N ASN A 20 14.82 4.46 -14.58
CA ASN A 20 15.35 3.50 -15.55
C ASN A 20 15.46 2.07 -15.02
N LYS A 21 14.90 1.75 -13.84
CA LYS A 21 15.00 0.40 -13.26
C LYS A 21 14.34 -0.68 -14.12
N TYR A 22 13.21 -0.34 -14.73
CA TYR A 22 12.50 -1.16 -15.72
C TYR A 22 12.29 -0.31 -16.99
N PRO A 23 13.32 -0.19 -17.84
CA PRO A 23 13.32 0.78 -18.94
C PRO A 23 12.32 0.44 -20.04
N ASP A 24 11.89 -0.81 -20.15
CA ASP A 24 10.94 -1.28 -21.16
C ASP A 24 9.51 -1.45 -20.61
N ASP A 25 9.30 -1.19 -19.32
CA ASP A 25 8.00 -1.31 -18.67
C ASP A 25 7.33 0.07 -18.58
N ASN A 26 6.31 0.28 -19.42
CA ASN A 26 5.59 1.55 -19.44
C ASN A 26 4.69 1.75 -18.22
N GLU A 27 4.12 0.67 -17.68
CA GLU A 27 3.26 0.73 -16.49
C GLU A 27 4.09 1.14 -15.27
N TYR A 28 5.29 0.56 -15.12
CA TYR A 28 6.24 0.96 -14.09
C TYR A 28 6.53 2.47 -14.13
N LYS A 29 6.76 3.04 -15.32
CA LYS A 29 7.11 4.47 -15.47
C LYS A 29 5.98 5.41 -15.03
N THR A 30 4.74 4.94 -14.96
CA THR A 30 3.62 5.74 -14.43
C THR A 30 3.54 5.73 -12.90
N SER A 31 4.02 4.65 -12.26
CA SER A 31 3.97 4.48 -10.80
C SER A 31 5.31 4.83 -10.15
N SER A 32 6.39 4.15 -10.53
CA SER A 32 7.73 4.18 -9.92
C SER A 32 7.81 3.34 -8.65
N GLN A 33 7.84 3.92 -7.45
CA GLN A 33 7.60 3.14 -6.24
C GLN A 33 6.24 2.43 -6.36
N PRO A 34 6.19 1.12 -6.11
CA PRO A 34 4.94 0.37 -6.10
C PRO A 34 4.01 0.83 -4.97
N ALA A 35 2.72 0.54 -5.13
CA ALA A 35 1.73 0.83 -4.12
C ALA A 35 2.02 0.09 -2.80
N VAL A 36 1.72 0.74 -1.69
CA VAL A 36 1.82 0.14 -0.35
C VAL A 36 0.48 -0.50 -0.02
N VAL A 37 0.53 -1.75 0.43
CA VAL A 37 -0.64 -2.49 0.89
C VAL A 37 -0.64 -2.48 2.41
N TYR A 38 -1.73 -1.99 2.97
CA TYR A 38 -2.02 -1.97 4.40
C TYR A 38 -3.11 -2.99 4.73
N ALA A 39 -3.09 -3.51 5.95
CA ALA A 39 -4.18 -4.36 6.43
C ALA A 39 -4.45 -4.21 7.92
N VAL A 40 -5.64 -4.65 8.31
CA VAL A 40 -6.04 -4.83 9.71
C VAL A 40 -7.06 -5.96 9.83
N GLU A 41 -7.02 -6.66 10.97
CA GLU A 41 -8.06 -7.61 11.36
C GLU A 41 -9.14 -6.88 12.17
N ILE A 42 -10.39 -7.04 11.75
CA ILE A 42 -11.57 -6.46 12.40
C ILE A 42 -12.31 -7.54 13.17
N ASP A 43 -12.54 -7.26 14.44
CA ASP A 43 -13.47 -8.01 15.30
C ASP A 43 -14.88 -7.41 15.16
N PRO A 44 -15.83 -8.11 14.50
CA PRO A 44 -17.18 -7.60 14.30
C PRO A 44 -17.96 -7.38 15.61
N ALA A 45 -17.54 -8.02 16.70
CA ALA A 45 -18.17 -7.82 18.02
C ALA A 45 -17.80 -6.47 18.66
N LYS A 46 -16.78 -5.77 18.14
CA LYS A 46 -16.26 -4.51 18.68
C LYS A 46 -16.52 -3.35 17.71
N THR A 47 -17.71 -2.81 17.78
CA THR A 47 -18.13 -1.61 17.01
C THR A 47 -17.70 -0.32 17.69
N GLY A 48 -17.53 0.76 16.93
CA GLY A 48 -17.21 2.10 17.46
C GLY A 48 -15.76 2.31 17.88
N VAL A 49 -14.90 1.29 17.75
CA VAL A 49 -13.46 1.37 17.98
C VAL A 49 -12.74 1.63 16.66
N ALA A 50 -11.71 2.47 16.70
CA ALA A 50 -10.81 2.68 15.57
C ALA A 50 -9.74 1.60 15.49
N TYR A 51 -9.63 0.97 14.33
CA TYR A 51 -8.63 -0.06 14.02
C TYR A 51 -7.57 0.56 13.12
N LYS A 52 -6.31 0.56 13.58
CA LYS A 52 -5.19 1.07 12.80
C LYS A 52 -4.73 0.04 11.77
N LEU A 53 -4.61 0.47 10.52
CA LEU A 53 -4.05 -0.34 9.45
C LEU A 53 -2.52 -0.21 9.45
N MET A 54 -1.84 -1.34 9.30
CA MET A 54 -0.38 -1.41 9.24
C MET A 54 0.06 -1.83 7.84
N PRO A 55 1.18 -1.31 7.31
CA PRO A 55 1.72 -1.77 6.05
C PRO A 55 2.14 -3.24 6.18
N ILE A 56 1.72 -4.06 5.23
CA ILE A 56 2.01 -5.50 5.20
C ILE A 56 2.87 -5.91 4.02
N GLY A 57 3.10 -4.99 3.07
CA GLY A 57 3.89 -5.23 1.88
C GLY A 57 3.57 -4.23 0.79
N ARG A 58 4.08 -4.48 -0.41
CA ARG A 58 3.83 -3.69 -1.61
C ARG A 58 3.31 -4.57 -2.74
N SER A 59 2.63 -3.95 -3.71
CA SER A 59 2.22 -4.64 -4.93
C SER A 59 3.39 -4.80 -5.92
N HIS A 60 3.12 -5.45 -7.05
CA HIS A 60 4.07 -5.50 -8.16
C HIS A 60 4.34 -4.09 -8.70
N HIS A 61 5.57 -3.81 -9.12
CA HIS A 61 5.99 -2.50 -9.64
C HIS A 61 5.22 -2.03 -10.87
N ALA A 62 4.59 -2.96 -11.58
CA ALA A 62 3.71 -2.73 -12.73
C ALA A 62 2.26 -3.24 -12.49
N GLY A 63 1.88 -3.57 -11.26
CA GLY A 63 0.52 -4.03 -10.93
C GLY A 63 0.07 -5.33 -11.59
N SER A 64 0.99 -6.20 -12.02
CA SER A 64 0.69 -7.25 -13.02
C SER A 64 0.42 -8.66 -12.48
N ASP A 65 0.71 -8.97 -11.22
CA ASP A 65 0.66 -10.36 -10.74
C ASP A 65 -0.14 -10.61 -9.44
N GLY A 66 -0.69 -9.55 -8.84
CA GLY A 66 -1.51 -9.64 -7.63
C GLY A 66 -0.76 -10.17 -6.39
N LYS A 67 0.57 -10.27 -6.41
CA LYS A 67 1.36 -10.75 -5.27
C LYS A 67 1.67 -9.64 -4.29
N LEU A 68 1.96 -10.05 -3.06
CA LEU A 68 2.44 -9.20 -1.97
C LEU A 68 3.95 -9.42 -1.78
N TYR A 69 4.72 -8.33 -1.82
CA TYR A 69 6.16 -8.36 -1.58
C TYR A 69 6.50 -7.64 -0.27
N ASN A 70 7.43 -8.19 0.50
CA ASN A 70 7.74 -7.75 1.86
C ASN A 70 9.01 -6.88 1.97
N ASP A 71 9.59 -6.48 0.84
CA ASP A 71 10.80 -5.63 0.71
C ASP A 71 10.47 -4.14 0.90
N LEU A 72 9.75 -3.82 1.97
CA LEU A 72 9.29 -2.45 2.27
C LEU A 72 10.44 -1.47 2.52
N GLU A 73 11.62 -1.95 2.90
CA GLU A 73 12.84 -1.15 3.08
C GLU A 73 13.31 -0.47 1.79
N THR A 74 12.81 -0.92 0.64
CA THR A 74 13.07 -0.30 -0.66
C THR A 74 12.26 0.98 -0.90
N LEU A 75 11.21 1.20 -0.09
CA LEU A 75 10.30 2.34 -0.20
C LEU A 75 10.70 3.48 0.72
N THR A 76 10.43 4.71 0.30
CA THR A 76 10.75 5.94 1.04
C THR A 76 9.55 6.85 1.19
N THR A 77 9.16 7.53 0.11
CA THR A 77 8.06 8.50 0.07
C THR A 77 6.71 7.81 -0.04
N ALA A 78 6.66 6.63 -0.65
CA ALA A 78 5.46 5.79 -0.70
C ALA A 78 4.94 5.40 0.71
N LEU A 79 5.84 5.15 1.68
CA LEU A 79 5.48 4.89 3.08
C LEU A 79 5.00 6.14 3.84
N LYS A 80 5.08 7.32 3.22
CA LYS A 80 4.71 8.62 3.80
C LYS A 80 3.51 9.27 3.12
N ILE A 81 2.87 8.59 2.15
CA ILE A 81 1.64 9.08 1.49
C ILE A 81 0.55 9.37 2.53
N ALA A 82 0.43 8.50 3.54
CA ALA A 82 -0.44 8.68 4.70
C ALA A 82 0.36 8.53 5.99
N SER A 83 0.15 9.45 6.95
CA SER A 83 0.76 9.37 8.28
C SER A 83 0.03 8.41 9.22
N ASP A 84 -1.28 8.23 9.01
CA ASP A 84 -2.13 7.33 9.79
C ASP A 84 -3.34 6.89 8.96
N ILE A 85 -3.72 5.60 9.07
CA ILE A 85 -4.86 5.02 8.38
C ILE A 85 -5.65 4.22 9.40
N GLN A 86 -6.93 4.53 9.56
CA GLN A 86 -7.83 3.87 10.50
C GLN A 86 -9.17 3.54 9.85
N VAL A 87 -9.79 2.47 10.32
CA VAL A 87 -11.16 2.11 9.97
C VAL A 87 -11.97 1.90 11.26
N THR A 88 -13.22 2.34 11.25
CA THR A 88 -14.16 2.14 12.36
C THR A 88 -15.37 1.40 11.85
N LEU A 89 -15.70 0.28 12.51
CA LEU A 89 -16.94 -0.43 12.22
C LEU A 89 -18.10 0.27 12.92
N VAL A 90 -19.04 0.78 12.12
CA VAL A 90 -20.28 1.40 12.61
C VAL A 90 -21.42 0.37 12.62
N PRO A 91 -22.30 0.37 13.64
CA PRO A 91 -23.49 -0.48 13.63
C PRO A 91 -24.35 -0.21 12.39
N GLY A 92 -24.96 -1.26 11.86
CA GLY A 92 -25.99 -1.13 10.83
C GLY A 92 -27.17 -0.30 11.35
N LYS A 93 -27.82 0.43 10.45
CA LYS A 93 -29.09 1.12 10.75
C LYS A 93 -30.20 0.14 11.07
#